data_AF-A0A1Y4HWA9-F1
#
_entry.id   AF-A0A1Y4HWA9-F1
#
_cell.length_a   1.000
_cell.length_b   1.000
_cell.length_c   1.000
_cell.angle_alpha   90.00
_cell.angle_beta   90.00
_cell.angle_gamma   90.00
#
_symmetry.space_group_name_H-M   'P 1'
#
loop_
_entity.id
_entity.type
_entity.pdbx_description
1 polymer ?
#
loop_
_entity_poly.entity_id
_entity_poly.type
_entity_poly.pdbx_seq_one_letter_code
_entity_poly.pdbx_strand_id
1 'polypeptide(L)'
;MALPEERLTEDLLKRLLEAETPEAYLDQGETLGRDLADYLRELLADRGINRSELARRSGVNGTFVYDIFNGKSLPRRDNSIMLAFGLSCSLIETQRLLRLAGVSELWPKRRRDAIIIWCIEHGMTYAACDDELARLGERTLFHPEKDNVSTSAHPTANKGGAAIEGHRMKGLG
;
A
#
# COMPACT_ATOMS: atom_id res chain seq x y z
N MET A 1 5.17 -6.36 -20.05
CA MET A 1 3.75 -6.73 -19.93
C MET A 1 3.06 -5.48 -19.42
N ALA A 2 2.18 -4.84 -20.19
CA ALA A 2 1.60 -3.56 -19.78
C ALA A 2 0.77 -3.76 -18.50
N LEU A 3 1.03 -2.95 -17.48
CA LEU A 3 0.18 -2.88 -16.29
C LEU A 3 -1.25 -2.52 -16.76
N PRO A 4 -2.30 -3.17 -16.23
CA PRO A 4 -3.67 -2.88 -16.65
C PRO A 4 -3.97 -1.39 -16.45
N GLU A 5 -4.68 -0.77 -17.41
CA GLU A 5 -5.12 0.62 -17.29
C GLU A 5 -5.87 0.83 -15.97
N GLU A 6 -5.28 1.63 -15.11
CA GLU A 6 -5.83 1.92 -13.80
C GLU A 6 -6.95 2.96 -13.94
N ARG A 7 -8.15 2.60 -13.48
CA ARG A 7 -9.36 3.44 -13.65
C ARG A 7 -9.46 4.49 -12.56
N LEU A 8 -10.00 5.65 -12.92
CA LEU A 8 -10.24 6.75 -11.99
C LEU A 8 -11.22 6.32 -10.89
N THR A 9 -10.94 6.76 -9.66
CA THR A 9 -11.75 6.47 -8.47
C THR A 9 -13.19 7.00 -8.60
N GLU A 10 -13.38 8.07 -9.39
CA GLU A 10 -14.69 8.66 -9.68
C GLU A 10 -15.59 7.73 -10.50
N ASP A 11 -15.04 7.01 -11.48
CA ASP A 11 -15.81 6.08 -12.32
C ASP A 11 -16.26 4.84 -11.53
N LEU A 12 -15.41 4.36 -10.63
CA LEU A 12 -15.73 3.22 -9.75
C LEU A 12 -16.81 3.62 -8.73
N LEU A 13 -16.68 4.81 -8.13
CA LEU A 13 -17.66 5.31 -7.16
C LEU A 13 -19.03 5.52 -7.81
N LYS A 14 -19.07 6.10 -9.01
CA LYS A 14 -20.32 6.30 -9.74
C LYS A 14 -21.06 4.96 -9.93
N ARG A 15 -20.34 3.91 -10.33
CA ARG A 15 -20.93 2.58 -10.56
C ARG A 15 -21.38 1.91 -9.27
N LEU A 16 -20.63 2.06 -8.18
CA LEU A 16 -21.07 1.59 -6.87
C LEU A 16 -22.40 2.24 -6.47
N LEU A 17 -22.56 3.55 -6.70
CA LEU A 17 -23.78 4.29 -6.37
C LEU A 17 -24.95 4.00 -7.34
N GLU A 18 -24.65 3.57 -8.57
CA GLU A 18 -25.66 3.16 -9.56
C GLU A 18 -26.08 1.68 -9.41
N ALA A 19 -25.35 0.88 -8.63
CA ALA A 19 -25.67 -0.53 -8.44
C ALA A 19 -26.94 -0.71 -7.59
N GLU A 20 -27.83 -1.63 -8.02
CA GLU A 20 -29.07 -1.92 -7.31
C GLU A 20 -28.84 -2.57 -5.94
N THR A 21 -27.75 -3.35 -5.80
CA THR A 21 -27.31 -3.92 -4.54
C THR A 21 -25.78 -3.91 -4.41
N PRO A 22 -25.24 -3.97 -3.18
CA PRO A 22 -23.80 -4.11 -2.97
C PRO A 22 -23.20 -5.36 -3.64
N GLU A 23 -23.90 -6.50 -3.63
CA GLU A 23 -23.46 -7.74 -4.25
C GLU A 23 -23.31 -7.58 -5.77
N ALA A 24 -24.25 -6.91 -6.43
CA ALA A 24 -24.20 -6.65 -7.87
C ALA A 24 -22.97 -5.82 -8.30
N TYR A 25 -22.40 -5.02 -7.39
CA TYR A 25 -21.13 -4.33 -7.59
C TYR A 25 -19.93 -5.21 -7.27
N LEU A 26 -19.97 -5.94 -6.14
CA LEU A 26 -18.87 -6.80 -5.69
C LEU A 26 -18.59 -7.97 -6.65
N ASP A 27 -19.64 -8.52 -7.27
CA ASP A 27 -19.56 -9.61 -8.25
C ASP A 27 -18.91 -9.18 -9.58
N GLN A 28 -18.70 -7.87 -9.79
CA GLN A 28 -18.00 -7.34 -10.97
C GLN A 28 -16.47 -7.58 -10.90
N GLY A 29 -15.97 -8.13 -9.80
CA GLY A 29 -14.55 -8.44 -9.63
C GLY A 29 -13.65 -7.19 -9.50
N GLU A 30 -14.25 -6.03 -9.24
CA GLU A 30 -13.53 -4.75 -9.07
C GLU A 30 -12.95 -4.58 -7.67
N THR A 31 -13.19 -5.54 -6.77
CA THR A 31 -12.51 -5.60 -5.49
C THR A 31 -11.06 -6.03 -5.72
N LEU A 32 -10.14 -5.07 -5.53
CA LEU A 32 -8.69 -5.25 -5.63
C LEU A 32 -8.20 -6.26 -4.58
N GLY A 33 -8.32 -7.54 -4.89
CA GLY A 33 -7.70 -8.64 -4.13
C GLY A 33 -6.21 -8.78 -4.38
N ARG A 34 -5.53 -7.74 -4.90
CA ARG A 34 -4.08 -7.78 -5.11
C ARG A 34 -3.36 -7.38 -3.84
N ASP A 35 -2.45 -8.22 -3.40
CA ASP A 35 -1.54 -7.92 -2.30
C ASP A 35 -0.48 -6.90 -2.78
N LEU A 36 -0.10 -5.97 -1.90
CA LEU A 36 1.00 -5.02 -2.12
C LEU A 36 2.26 -5.75 -2.63
N ALA A 37 2.55 -6.92 -2.06
CA ALA A 37 3.72 -7.70 -2.43
C ALA A 37 3.71 -8.13 -3.91
N ASP A 38 2.55 -8.50 -4.47
CA ASP A 38 2.42 -8.85 -5.89
C ASP A 38 2.69 -7.64 -6.77
N TYR A 39 2.09 -6.50 -6.44
CA TYR A 39 2.28 -5.26 -7.20
C TYR A 39 3.73 -4.78 -7.18
N LEU A 40 4.40 -4.85 -6.03
CA LEU A 40 5.83 -4.52 -5.95
C LEU A 40 6.69 -5.47 -6.79
N ARG A 41 6.35 -6.77 -6.89
CA ARG A 41 7.07 -7.72 -7.75
C ARG A 41 6.89 -7.40 -9.22
N GLU A 42 5.70 -6.99 -9.64
CA GLU A 42 5.43 -6.53 -11.01
C GLU A 42 6.30 -5.31 -11.35
N LEU A 43 6.34 -4.29 -10.47
CA LEU A 43 7.16 -3.10 -10.67
C LEU A 43 8.66 -3.41 -10.70
N LEU A 44 9.15 -4.30 -9.83
CA LEU A 44 10.55 -4.74 -9.87
C LEU A 44 10.89 -5.41 -11.20
N ALA A 45 10.02 -6.29 -11.69
CA ALA A 45 10.23 -7.00 -12.96
C ALA A 45 10.23 -6.04 -14.14
N ASP A 46 9.29 -5.09 -14.18
CA ASP A 46 9.18 -4.08 -15.25
C ASP A 46 10.39 -3.13 -15.28
N ARG A 47 10.93 -2.78 -14.10
CA ARG A 47 12.13 -1.92 -13.97
C ARG A 47 13.45 -2.69 -14.04
N GLY A 48 13.42 -4.02 -14.08
CA GLY A 48 14.62 -4.87 -14.11
C GLY A 48 15.50 -4.76 -12.87
N ILE A 49 14.94 -4.43 -11.70
CA ILE A 49 15.68 -4.30 -10.43
C ILE A 49 15.25 -5.37 -9.41
N ASN A 50 16.13 -5.65 -8.45
CA ASN A 50 15.88 -6.62 -7.40
C ASN A 50 15.57 -5.94 -6.05
N ARG A 51 15.17 -6.74 -5.04
CA ARG A 51 14.80 -6.26 -3.70
C ARG A 51 15.93 -5.51 -2.98
N SER A 52 17.18 -5.96 -3.13
CA SER A 52 18.35 -5.29 -2.54
C SER A 52 18.58 -3.92 -3.18
N GLU A 53 18.40 -3.83 -4.50
CA GLU A 53 18.49 -2.57 -5.21
C GLU A 53 17.37 -1.61 -4.80
N LEU A 54 16.14 -2.10 -4.63
CA LEU A 54 15.03 -1.30 -4.10
C LEU A 54 15.34 -0.77 -2.69
N ALA A 55 15.83 -1.61 -1.77
CA ALA A 55 16.20 -1.18 -0.42
C ALA A 55 17.23 -0.04 -0.47
N ARG A 56 18.26 -0.18 -1.31
CA ARG A 56 19.29 0.85 -1.52
C ARG A 56 18.72 2.14 -2.10
N ARG A 57 17.90 2.06 -3.15
CA ARG A 57 17.33 3.25 -3.84
C ARG A 57 16.29 3.98 -3.00
N SER A 58 15.54 3.25 -2.19
CA SER A 58 14.50 3.82 -1.33
C SER A 58 15.03 4.30 0.01
N GLY A 59 16.22 3.87 0.44
CA GLY A 59 16.71 4.12 1.80
C GLY A 59 16.01 3.30 2.89
N VAL A 60 15.08 2.41 2.51
CA VAL A 60 14.35 1.54 3.44
C VAL A 60 15.22 0.34 3.84
N ASN A 61 15.19 -0.02 5.12
CA ASN A 61 15.94 -1.17 5.64
C ASN A 61 15.67 -2.45 4.84
N GLY A 62 16.74 -3.11 4.39
CA GLY A 62 16.64 -4.31 3.55
C GLY A 62 15.79 -5.43 4.17
N THR A 63 15.96 -5.71 5.46
CA THR A 63 15.15 -6.72 6.17
C THR A 63 13.67 -6.38 6.12
N PHE A 64 13.33 -5.10 6.35
CA PHE A 64 11.95 -4.63 6.26
C PHE A 64 11.39 -4.78 4.84
N VAL A 65 12.18 -4.46 3.81
CA VAL A 65 11.80 -4.73 2.41
C VAL A 65 11.51 -6.22 2.22
N TYR A 66 12.37 -7.13 2.67
CA TYR A 66 12.11 -8.57 2.57
C TYR A 66 10.82 -9.00 3.27
N ASP A 67 10.53 -8.46 4.45
CA ASP A 67 9.30 -8.77 5.20
C ASP A 67 8.04 -8.27 4.49
N ILE A 68 8.09 -7.11 3.81
CA ILE A 68 7.00 -6.63 2.95
C ILE A 68 6.72 -7.61 1.82
N PHE A 69 7.75 -8.06 1.08
CA PHE A 69 7.58 -9.00 -0.03
C PHE A 69 7.06 -10.38 0.40
N ASN A 70 7.25 -10.73 1.67
CA ASN A 70 6.75 -11.96 2.30
C ASN A 70 5.38 -11.77 2.99
N GLY A 71 4.76 -10.59 2.90
CA GLY A 71 3.47 -10.29 3.54
C GLY A 71 3.50 -10.23 5.07
N LYS A 72 4.70 -10.16 5.68
CA LYS A 72 4.86 -10.13 7.14
C LYS A 72 4.73 -8.73 7.73
N SER A 73 4.85 -7.70 6.90
CA SER A 73 4.84 -6.31 7.32
C SER A 73 4.25 -5.42 6.23
N LEU A 74 3.59 -4.34 6.64
CA LEU A 74 3.11 -3.30 5.74
C LEU A 74 3.90 -2.00 5.99
N PRO A 75 4.37 -1.33 4.94
CA PRO A 75 5.06 -0.06 5.08
C PRO A 75 4.10 1.03 5.58
N ARG A 76 4.59 1.87 6.49
CA ARG A 76 3.90 3.12 6.85
C ARG A 76 4.07 4.14 5.72
N ARG A 77 3.26 5.20 5.75
CA ARG A 77 3.14 6.17 4.66
C ARG A 77 4.47 6.68 4.11
N ASP A 78 5.38 7.14 4.97
CA ASP A 78 6.66 7.69 4.50
C ASP A 78 7.52 6.59 3.84
N ASN A 79 7.59 5.37 4.42
CA ASN A 79 8.28 4.24 3.78
C ASN A 79 7.60 3.79 2.48
N SER A 80 6.27 3.87 2.37
CA SER A 80 5.56 3.59 1.12
C SER A 80 5.92 4.60 0.02
N ILE A 81 6.02 5.89 0.37
CA ILE A 81 6.46 6.94 -0.56
C ILE A 81 7.93 6.73 -0.95
N MET A 82 8.80 6.38 0.01
CA MET A 82 10.20 6.08 -0.26
C MET A 82 10.37 4.87 -1.19
N LEU A 83 9.55 3.82 -1.02
CA LEU A 83 9.51 2.68 -1.95
C LEU A 83 9.08 3.13 -3.36
N ALA A 84 8.09 4.02 -3.48
CA ALA A 84 7.66 4.58 -4.75
C ALA A 84 8.79 5.35 -5.46
N PHE A 85 9.54 6.17 -4.73
CA PHE A 85 10.75 6.83 -5.25
C PHE A 85 11.82 5.81 -5.67
N GLY A 86 12.06 4.77 -4.86
CA GLY A 86 13.05 3.73 -5.16
C GLY A 86 12.72 2.90 -6.41
N LEU A 87 11.43 2.76 -6.73
CA LEU A 87 10.91 2.12 -7.94
C LEU A 87 10.80 3.08 -9.14
N SER A 88 11.04 4.38 -8.93
CA SER A 88 10.77 5.42 -9.92
C SER A 88 9.34 5.35 -10.46
N CYS A 89 8.37 5.22 -9.54
CA CYS A 89 6.96 5.21 -9.87
C CYS A 89 6.50 6.55 -10.46
N SER A 90 5.56 6.50 -11.40
CA SER A 90 4.69 7.62 -11.76
C SER A 90 3.75 7.99 -10.60
N LEU A 91 3.07 9.14 -10.70
CA LEU A 91 2.06 9.51 -9.70
C LEU A 91 0.94 8.46 -9.60
N ILE A 92 0.49 7.90 -10.72
CA ILE A 92 -0.57 6.87 -10.75
C ILE A 92 -0.12 5.62 -10.00
N GLU A 93 1.07 5.10 -10.33
CA GLU A 93 1.66 3.93 -9.66
C GLU A 93 1.89 4.20 -8.16
N THR A 94 2.28 5.43 -7.81
CA THR A 94 2.46 5.84 -6.41
C THR A 94 1.14 5.82 -5.65
N GLN A 95 0.06 6.39 -6.20
CA GLN A 95 -1.25 6.35 -5.55
C GLN A 95 -1.74 4.91 -5.36
N ARG A 96 -1.55 4.05 -6.36
CA ARG A 96 -1.85 2.62 -6.24
C ARG A 96 -1.07 1.95 -5.12
N LEU A 97 0.24 2.17 -5.05
CA LEU A 97 1.09 1.62 -4.00
C LEU A 97 0.59 2.04 -2.62
N LEU A 98 0.25 3.32 -2.43
CA LEU A 98 -0.27 3.84 -1.17
C LEU A 98 -1.60 3.18 -0.77
N ARG A 99 -2.52 3.01 -1.73
CA ARG A 99 -3.79 2.29 -1.51
C ARG A 99 -3.56 0.84 -1.09
N LEU A 100 -2.68 0.12 -1.79
CA LEU A 100 -2.36 -1.28 -1.48
C LEU A 100 -1.62 -1.44 -0.16
N ALA A 101 -0.84 -0.44 0.25
CA ALA A 101 -0.21 -0.39 1.57
C ALA A 101 -1.18 0.00 2.70
N GLY A 102 -2.44 0.33 2.38
CA GLY A 102 -3.44 0.74 3.37
C GLY A 102 -3.15 2.10 4.01
N VAL A 103 -2.41 2.97 3.31
CA VAL A 103 -2.06 4.32 3.78
C VAL A 103 -2.72 5.38 2.91
N SER A 104 -2.89 6.58 3.46
CA SER A 104 -3.53 7.68 2.75
C SER A 104 -2.71 8.11 1.52
N GLU A 105 -3.39 8.23 0.38
CA GLU A 105 -2.91 8.78 -0.89
C GLU A 105 -2.27 10.18 -0.72
N LEU A 106 -1.51 10.60 -1.73
CA LEU A 106 -0.98 11.96 -1.81
C LEU A 106 -2.10 12.92 -2.22
N TRP A 107 -2.29 14.01 -1.47
CA TRP A 107 -3.32 14.99 -1.76
C TRP A 107 -2.71 16.37 -2.06
N PRO A 108 -2.85 16.92 -3.28
CA PRO A 108 -2.24 18.20 -3.66
C PRO A 108 -2.59 19.39 -2.75
N LYS A 109 -3.71 19.32 -2.00
CA LYS A 109 -4.08 20.36 -1.03
C LYS A 109 -3.22 20.37 0.23
N ARG A 110 -2.51 19.27 0.54
CA ARG A 110 -1.55 19.24 1.64
C ARG A 110 -0.21 19.71 1.11
N ARG A 111 0.35 20.76 1.73
CA ARG A 111 1.62 21.39 1.31
C ARG A 111 2.75 20.38 1.13
N ARG A 112 2.98 19.50 2.12
CA ARG A 112 3.97 18.41 2.05
C ARG A 112 3.74 17.49 0.84
N ASP A 113 2.50 17.07 0.60
CA ASP A 113 2.17 16.15 -0.48
C ASP A 113 2.33 16.82 -1.85
N ALA A 114 2.02 18.12 -1.98
CA ALA A 114 2.23 18.86 -3.23
C ALA A 114 3.71 18.86 -3.65
N ILE A 115 4.62 19.01 -2.68
CA ILE A 115 6.07 18.94 -2.91
C ILE A 115 6.46 17.53 -3.36
N ILE A 116 5.98 16.49 -2.66
CA ILE A 116 6.27 15.09 -3.00
C ILE A 116 5.77 14.74 -4.40
N ILE A 117 4.53 15.14 -4.75
CA ILE A 117 3.95 14.95 -6.08
C ILE A 117 4.82 15.61 -7.14
N TRP A 118 5.24 16.86 -6.89
CA TRP A 118 6.12 17.58 -7.81
C TRP A 118 7.45 16.83 -8.01
N CYS A 119 8.08 16.37 -6.93
CA CYS A 119 9.32 15.59 -7.01
C CYS A 119 9.17 14.27 -7.79
N ILE A 120 8.04 13.57 -7.64
CA ILE A 120 7.71 12.35 -8.39
C ILE A 120 7.62 12.65 -9.89
N GLU A 121 6.84 13.66 -10.28
CA GLU A 121 6.66 14.04 -11.69
C GLU A 121 7.96 14.52 -12.36
N HIS A 122 8.93 15.01 -11.57
CA HIS A 122 10.24 15.43 -12.06
C HIS A 122 11.31 14.32 -11.97
N GLY A 123 10.92 13.08 -11.61
CA GLY A 123 11.82 11.93 -11.57
C GLY A 123 12.93 12.04 -10.51
N MET A 124 12.68 12.77 -9.42
CA MET A 124 13.66 12.96 -8.36
C MET A 124 13.83 11.70 -7.50
N THR A 125 14.96 11.60 -6.80
CA THR A 125 15.17 10.57 -5.77
C THR A 125 14.51 10.97 -4.45
N TYR A 126 14.32 10.02 -3.53
CA TYR A 126 13.79 10.35 -2.20
C TYR A 126 14.70 11.34 -1.45
N ALA A 127 16.01 11.24 -1.61
CA ALA A 127 16.98 12.13 -0.97
C ALA A 127 16.84 13.57 -1.49
N ALA A 128 16.72 13.74 -2.80
CA ALA A 128 16.49 15.06 -3.39
C ALA A 128 15.09 15.61 -3.03
N CYS A 129 14.08 14.74 -2.87
CA CYS A 129 12.79 15.13 -2.32
C CYS A 129 12.90 15.58 -0.86
N ASP A 130 13.72 14.92 -0.04
CA ASP A 130 13.98 15.33 1.35
C ASP A 130 14.67 16.69 1.41
N ASP A 131 15.60 16.98 0.50
CA ASP A 131 16.21 18.31 0.36
C ASP A 131 15.16 19.38 0.05
N GLU A 132 14.23 19.11 -0.89
CA GLU A 132 13.14 20.04 -1.22
C GLU A 132 12.14 20.23 -0.07
N LEU A 133 11.80 19.15 0.64
CA LEU A 133 10.95 19.21 1.83
C LEU A 133 11.61 20.08 2.91
N ALA A 134 12.88 19.85 3.22
CA ALA A 134 13.62 20.61 4.20
C ALA A 134 13.75 22.08 3.79
N ARG A 135 14.09 22.36 2.52
CA ARG A 135 14.18 23.72 1.96
C ARG A 135 12.88 24.50 2.10
N LEU A 136 11.74 23.82 2.04
CA LEU A 136 10.40 24.42 2.13
C LEU A 136 9.78 24.37 3.54
N GLY A 137 10.55 23.91 4.54
CA GLY A 137 10.16 23.86 5.95
C GLY A 137 9.20 22.71 6.32
N GLU A 138 9.15 21.66 5.49
CA GLU A 138 8.34 20.47 5.71
C GLU A 138 9.16 19.31 6.27
N ARG A 139 8.47 18.37 6.92
CA ARG A 139 9.12 17.17 7.46
C ARG A 139 9.59 16.25 6.33
N THR A 140 10.84 15.81 6.39
CA THR A 140 11.45 14.82 5.47
C THR A 140 10.74 13.46 5.56
N LEU A 141 10.97 12.58 4.60
CA LEU A 141 10.49 11.21 4.53
C LEU A 141 11.39 10.27 5.33
N PHE A 142 12.71 10.39 5.15
CA PHE A 142 13.65 9.53 5.87
C PHE A 142 13.76 9.94 7.35
N HIS A 143 13.58 8.95 8.24
CA HIS A 143 13.69 9.13 9.69
C HIS A 143 14.48 7.96 10.30
N PRO A 144 15.78 8.12 10.58
CA PRO A 144 16.66 7.01 10.99
C PRO A 144 16.26 6.33 12.32
N GLU A 145 15.41 6.95 13.14
CA GLU A 145 15.04 6.44 14.47
C GLU A 145 13.74 5.59 14.50
N LYS A 146 12.92 5.59 13.44
CA LYS A 146 11.58 4.97 13.46
C LYS A 146 11.46 3.64 12.70
N ASP A 147 12.50 3.22 11.99
CA ASP A 147 12.50 1.99 11.17
C ASP A 147 12.68 0.68 11.97
N ASN A 148 12.84 0.76 13.30
CA ASN A 148 13.01 -0.40 14.19
C ASN A 148 11.70 -0.92 14.83
N VAL A 149 10.54 -0.33 14.53
CA VAL A 149 9.26 -0.77 15.11
C VAL A 149 8.42 -1.47 14.05
N SER A 150 8.65 -2.77 13.89
CA SER A 150 7.70 -3.70 13.28
C SER A 150 6.42 -3.72 14.11
N THR A 151 5.45 -2.87 13.79
CA THR A 151 4.11 -2.97 14.37
C THR A 151 3.39 -4.14 13.72
N SER A 152 3.44 -5.30 14.36
CA SER A 152 2.48 -6.37 14.19
C SER A 152 1.13 -5.93 14.75
N ALA A 153 0.16 -5.63 13.90
CA ALA A 153 -1.24 -5.60 14.29
C ALA A 153 -2.14 -5.81 13.06
N HIS A 154 -2.65 -7.02 12.90
CA HIS A 154 -3.97 -7.25 12.31
C HIS A 154 -4.84 -7.83 13.43
N PRO A 155 -5.98 -7.21 13.79
CA PRO A 155 -6.96 -7.88 14.62
C PRO A 155 -7.63 -8.96 13.76
N THR A 156 -7.31 -10.23 14.02
CA THR A 156 -8.07 -11.35 13.48
C THR A 156 -9.50 -11.29 13.99
N ALA A 157 -10.43 -11.28 13.05
CA ALA A 157 -11.85 -11.33 13.28
C ALA A 157 -12.25 -12.49 14.20
N ASN A 158 -13.20 -12.13 15.06
CA ASN A 158 -13.98 -12.91 16.00
C ASN A 158 -14.33 -14.34 15.54
N LYS A 159 -13.88 -15.36 16.29
CA LYS A 159 -14.42 -16.73 16.22
C LYS A 159 -15.67 -16.81 17.09
N GLY A 160 -16.83 -16.51 16.52
CA GLY A 160 -18.13 -16.86 17.06
C GLY A 160 -18.72 -18.06 16.31
N GLY A 161 -18.21 -19.26 16.60
CA GLY A 161 -18.80 -20.50 16.08
C GLY A 161 -20.10 -20.80 16.83
N ALA A 162 -21.24 -20.59 16.17
CA ALA A 162 -22.53 -21.05 16.65
C ALA A 162 -22.61 -22.58 16.49
N ALA A 163 -22.80 -23.27 17.60
CA ALA A 163 -23.04 -24.71 17.65
C ALA A 163 -24.51 -25.01 17.32
N ILE A 164 -24.70 -25.82 16.29
CA ILE A 164 -25.85 -26.70 16.03
C ILE A 164 -25.21 -28.07 15.73
N GLU A 165 -25.63 -29.25 16.19
CA GLU A 165 -26.95 -29.73 16.56
C GLU A 165 -26.80 -31.02 17.42
N GLY A 166 -27.91 -31.48 17.98
CA GLY A 166 -27.99 -32.36 19.14
C GLY A 166 -27.59 -33.83 18.99
N HIS A 167 -27.44 -34.47 20.15
CA HIS A 167 -27.71 -35.88 20.28
C HIS A 167 -28.30 -36.26 21.65
N ARG A 168 -29.23 -37.20 21.53
CA ARG A 168 -30.15 -37.82 22.48
C ARG A 168 -29.48 -38.57 23.66
N MET A 169 -30.24 -38.60 24.76
CA MET A 169 -30.65 -39.77 25.59
C MET A 169 -29.78 -40.31 26.74
N LYS A 170 -30.54 -40.65 27.82
CA LYS A 170 -30.28 -41.52 29.00
C LYS A 170 -29.45 -40.85 30.12
N GLY A 171 -29.81 -40.86 31.39
CA GLY A 171 -30.81 -41.61 32.16
C GLY A 171 -30.23 -41.92 33.55
N LEU A 172 -31.09 -41.94 34.58
CA LEU A 172 -30.95 -42.62 35.88
C LEU A 172 -29.95 -42.06 36.91
N GLY A 173 -30.47 -41.80 38.11
CA GLY A 173 -29.75 -41.44 39.33
C GLY A 173 -30.65 -40.71 40.30
#